data_AF-A0A0H3DW58-F1
#
_entry.id   AF-A0A0H3DW58-F1
#
_cell.length_a   1.000
_cell.length_b   1.000
_cell.length_c   1.000
_cell.angle_alpha   90.00
_cell.angle_beta   90.00
_cell.angle_gamma   90.00
#
_symmetry.space_group_name_H-M   'P 1'
#
loop_
_entity.id
_entity.type
_entity.pdbx_description
1 polymer ?
#
loop_
_entity_poly.entity_id
_entity_poly.type
_entity_poly.pdbx_seq_one_letter_code
_entity_poly.pdbx_strand_id
1 'polypeptide(L)' 'MRAAYIHKAEHLGERRLMLQWWADYLDANREKIFSPFDYAKINNPLSQNK' A
#
# COMPACT_ATOMS: atom_id res chain seq x y z
N MET A 1 -7.77 -31.97 0.21
CA MET A 1 -6.84 -30.92 0.68
C MET A 1 -6.71 -29.79 -0.36
N ARG A 2 -7.59 -28.79 -0.35
CA ARG A 2 -7.49 -27.55 -1.17
C ARG A 2 -7.71 -26.26 -0.37
N ALA A 3 -8.33 -26.35 0.81
CA ALA A 3 -8.73 -25.20 1.62
C ALA A 3 -7.55 -24.31 2.07
N ALA A 4 -6.40 -24.89 2.43
CA ALA A 4 -5.23 -24.13 2.91
C ALA A 4 -4.56 -23.24 1.83
N TYR A 5 -4.67 -23.61 0.55
CA TYR A 5 -4.12 -22.82 -0.57
C TYR A 5 -5.09 -21.72 -1.03
N ILE A 6 -6.40 -21.95 -0.94
CA ILE A 6 -7.42 -20.96 -1.28
C ILE A 6 -7.46 -19.86 -0.21
N HIS A 7 -7.47 -20.22 1.07
CA HIS A 7 -7.44 -19.25 2.19
C HIS A 7 -6.18 -18.36 2.19
N LYS A 8 -5.01 -18.89 1.78
CA LYS A 8 -3.78 -18.09 1.71
C LYS A 8 -3.75 -17.16 0.49
N ALA A 9 -4.42 -17.52 -0.60
CA ALA A 9 -4.42 -16.76 -1.84
C ALA A 9 -5.36 -15.55 -1.80
N GLU A 10 -6.44 -15.63 -1.00
CA GLU A 10 -7.48 -14.60 -0.87
C GLU A 10 -6.92 -13.21 -0.54
N HIS A 11 -5.91 -13.15 0.35
CA HIS A 11 -5.30 -11.88 0.77
C HIS A 11 -4.00 -11.52 0.03
N LEU A 12 -3.58 -12.29 -0.99
CA LEU A 12 -2.33 -11.99 -1.71
C LEU A 12 -2.40 -10.69 -2.51
N GLY A 13 -3.58 -10.33 -3.03
CA GLY A 13 -3.80 -9.05 -3.72
C GLY A 13 -3.59 -7.86 -2.80
N GLU A 14 -4.29 -7.87 -1.66
CA GLU A 14 -4.21 -6.82 -0.63
C GLU A 14 -2.79 -6.66 -0.07
N ARG A 15 -2.10 -7.79 0.18
CA ARG A 15 -0.69 -7.78 0.63
C ARG A 15 0.24 -7.17 -0.42
N ARG A 16 0.06 -7.49 -1.70
CA ARG A 16 0.86 -6.90 -2.78
C ARG A 16 0.64 -5.39 -2.88
N LEU A 17 -0.63 -4.96 -2.81
CA LEU A 17 -0.97 -3.54 -2.82
C LEU A 17 -0.32 -2.81 -1.63
N MET A 18 -0.39 -3.40 -0.43
CA MET A 18 0.23 -2.81 0.76
C MET A 18 1.76 -2.75 0.65
N LEU A 19 2.39 -3.80 0.12
CA LEU A 19 3.86 -3.83 -0.07
C LEU A 19 4.32 -2.81 -1.11
N GLN A 20 3.56 -2.63 -2.20
CA GLN A 20 3.85 -1.58 -3.19
C GLN A 20 3.74 -0.20 -2.54
N TRP A 21 2.66 0.04 -1.79
CA TRP A 21 2.49 1.29 -1.06
C TRP A 21 3.64 1.57 -0.08
N TRP A 22 4.13 0.54 0.63
CA TRP A 22 5.29 0.67 1.51
C TRP A 22 6.58 0.99 0.76
N ALA A 23 6.80 0.39 -0.41
CA ALA A 23 7.96 0.70 -1.25
C ALA A 23 7.94 2.17 -1.67
N ASP A 24 6.80 2.63 -2.20
CA ASP A 24 6.64 4.01 -2.66
C ASP A 24 6.76 5.02 -1.50
N TYR A 25 6.23 4.69 -0.31
CA TYR A 25 6.38 5.50 0.91
C TYR A 25 7.84 5.62 1.34
N LEU A 26 8.57 4.48 1.39
CA LEU A 26 9.96 4.47 1.83
C LEU A 26 10.86 5.21 0.83
N ASP A 27 10.59 5.07 -0.47
CA ASP A 27 11.34 5.79 -1.49
C ASP A 27 11.08 7.29 -1.43
N ALA A 28 9.83 7.74 -1.25
CA ALA A 28 9.52 9.14 -1.03
C ALA A 28 10.22 9.70 0.24
N ASN A 29 10.37 8.88 1.28
CA ASN A 29 11.08 9.25 2.50
C ASN A 29 12.59 9.41 2.34
N ARG A 30 13.19 8.85 1.28
CA ARG A 30 14.61 9.09 0.96
C ARG A 30 14.86 10.53 0.53
N GLU A 31 13.87 11.15 -0.11
CA GLU A 31 13.97 12.52 -0.62
C GLU A 31 13.54 13.56 0.42
N LYS A 32 12.48 13.25 1.19
CA LYS A 32 11.94 14.14 2.23
C LYS A 32 11.21 13.33 3.28
N ILE A 33 11.43 13.65 4.55
CA ILE A 33 10.74 12.98 5.66
C ILE A 33 9.23 13.28 5.59
N PHE A 34 8.42 12.24 5.42
CA PHE A 34 6.97 12.27 5.48
C PHE A 34 6.48 11.31 6.55
N SER A 35 5.45 11.71 7.31
CA SER A 35 4.74 10.73 8.12
C SER A 35 3.91 9.81 7.22
N PRO A 36 3.62 8.57 7.64
CA PRO A 36 2.75 7.66 6.86
C PRO A 36 1.38 8.27 6.57
N PHE A 37 0.85 9.06 7.51
CA PHE A 37 -0.46 9.69 7.39
C PHE A 37 -0.47 10.82 6.36
N ASP A 38 0.60 11.62 6.31
CA ASP A 38 0.73 12.70 5.32
C ASP A 38 0.94 12.13 3.92
N TYR A 39 1.76 11.09 3.78
CA TYR A 39 1.96 10.41 2.52
C TYR A 39 0.66 9.79 1.99
N ALA A 40 -0.13 9.15 2.86
CA ALA A 40 -1.43 8.58 2.48
C ALA A 40 -2.41 9.62 1.90
N LYS A 41 -2.39 10.87 2.39
CA LYS A 41 -3.27 11.94 1.87
C LYS A 41 -2.89 12.39 0.47
N ILE A 42 -1.59 12.45 0.20
CA ILE A 42 -1.04 12.91 -1.08
C ILE A 42 -1.20 11.82 -2.16
N ASN A 43 -0.97 10.56 -1.79
CA ASN A 43 -1.09 9.41 -2.69
C ASN A 43 -2.51 8.82 -2.76
N ASN A 44 -3.52 9.50 -2.22
CA ASN A 44 -4.91 9.06 -2.32
C ASN A 44 -5.53 9.58 -3.63
N PRO A 45 -5.92 8.72 -4.58
CA PRO A 45 -6.55 9.15 -5.83
C PRO A 45 -7.89 9.88 -5.62
N LEU A 46 -8.52 9.73 -4.45
CA LEU A 46 -9.75 10.44 -4.09
C LEU A 46 -9.52 11.88 -3.59
N SER A 47 -8.27 12.28 -3.28
CA SER A 47 -7.98 13.67 -2.88
C SER A 47 -7.85 14.63 -4.06
N GLN A 48 -7.71 14.11 -5.29
CA GLN A 48 -7.51 14.89 -6.52
C GLN A 48 -8.82 15.30 -7.22
N ASN A 49 -9.98 14.82 -6.76
CA ASN A 49 -11.31 15.12 -7.34
C ASN A 49 -12.12 16.07 -6.44
N LYS A 50 -11.58 17.23 -6.09
CA LYS A 50 -12.33 18.30 -5.41
C LYS A 50 -12.27 19.60 -6.18
#